data_AF-A0A8B6CHJ3-F1
#
_entry.id   AF-A0A8B6CHJ3-F1
#
_cell.length_a   1.000
_cell.length_b   1.000
_cell.length_c   1.000
_cell.angle_alpha   90.00
_cell.angle_beta   90.00
_cell.angle_gamma   90.00
#
_symmetry.space_group_name_H-M   'P 1'
#
loop_
_entity.id
_entity.type
_entity.pdbx_description
1 polymer ?
#
loop_
_entity_poly.entity_id
_entity_poly.type
_entity_poly.pdbx_seq_one_letter_code
_entity_poly.pdbx_strand_id
1 'polypeptide(L)'
;MAGAPVQDDLMKNLDSKLEFADYEQWTRRSKPSKALVKPDASKSFLVGLRAKSAEPSKGIHVPTYREKKEAAKQAELDKGRTERIKILELRIKTRRRTNEEYKKRSFELLNENIKIRGSVETEEHGTLDDVKALLRRYEKYRGGISTLNTNFSREHKETKDELDQTKQRTQMILSALEEKVDALDRKLKNKQEQLHTLLNYKDKEYPVKAMRIATLQKEIQSLKISNQEDQEDLEHIIYTELSKYEKDRSKRSQAITKEITEKAISMMHPSLKDMALQNMVMSKEIEIHRKNQEQLKQENRQIEQEVQRCTPDMDVILDIPTQQWLPI
;
A
#
# COMPACT_ATOMS: atom_id res chain seq x y z
N MET A 1 12.21 -11.08 25.12
CA MET A 1 12.63 -12.09 26.10
C MET A 1 11.37 -12.62 26.79
N ALA A 2 10.94 -13.82 26.43
CA ALA A 2 9.91 -14.57 27.16
C ALA A 2 10.35 -16.04 27.10
N GLY A 3 10.78 -16.56 28.25
CA GLY A 3 11.28 -17.93 28.42
C GLY A 3 10.12 -18.92 28.50
N ALA A 4 10.31 -20.07 27.88
CA ALA A 4 9.36 -21.17 27.80
C ALA A 4 9.31 -21.97 29.12
N PRO A 5 8.12 -22.45 29.56
CA PRO A 5 7.98 -23.46 30.61
C PRO A 5 7.46 -24.77 29.99
N VAL A 6 8.24 -25.41 29.11
CA VAL A 6 7.80 -26.66 28.42
C VAL A 6 8.59 -27.89 28.89
N GLN A 7 9.69 -27.69 29.61
CA GLN A 7 10.58 -28.79 30.00
C GLN A 7 10.14 -29.51 31.29
N ASP A 8 9.49 -28.80 32.22
CA ASP A 8 9.03 -29.39 33.50
C ASP A 8 7.82 -30.32 33.33
N ASP A 9 6.91 -30.01 32.40
CA ASP A 9 5.73 -30.85 32.13
C ASP A 9 6.06 -32.13 31.35
N LEU A 10 7.17 -32.15 30.60
CA LEU A 10 7.64 -33.37 29.95
C LEU A 10 8.28 -34.34 30.96
N MET A 11 9.00 -33.84 31.96
CA MET A 11 9.65 -34.66 32.98
C MET A 11 8.63 -35.29 33.95
N LYS A 12 7.56 -34.57 34.30
CA LYS A 12 6.48 -35.11 35.14
C LYS A 12 5.65 -36.21 34.46
N ASN A 13 5.49 -36.15 33.14
CA ASN A 13 4.73 -37.16 32.39
C ASN A 13 5.51 -38.46 32.10
N LEU A 14 6.85 -38.45 32.21
CA LEU A 14 7.64 -39.69 32.14
C LEU A 14 7.62 -40.45 33.47
N ASP A 15 7.57 -39.75 34.60
CA ASP A 15 7.60 -40.34 35.94
C ASP A 15 6.29 -41.08 36.28
N SER A 16 5.16 -40.64 35.71
CA SER A 16 3.85 -41.28 35.91
C SER A 16 3.59 -42.51 35.02
N LYS A 17 4.54 -42.90 34.17
CA LYS A 17 4.41 -44.05 33.24
C LYS A 17 5.34 -45.23 33.54
N LEU A 18 6.16 -45.12 34.58
CA LEU A 18 6.94 -46.24 35.11
C LEU A 18 6.22 -46.84 36.32
N GLU A 19 5.06 -47.45 36.08
CA GLU A 19 4.57 -48.48 37.00
C GLU A 19 5.51 -49.68 36.87
N PHE A 20 6.36 -49.87 37.89
CA PHE A 20 7.13 -51.10 38.08
C PHE A 20 6.17 -52.25 38.40
N ALA A 21 5.57 -52.81 37.36
CA ALA A 21 4.85 -54.07 37.44
C ALA A 21 5.83 -55.21 37.77
N ASP A 22 5.54 -55.88 38.88
CA ASP A 22 5.92 -57.25 39.22
C ASP A 22 7.37 -57.66 38.96
N TYR A 23 8.25 -57.21 39.85
CA TYR A 23 9.49 -57.92 40.12
C TYR A 23 9.16 -59.24 40.84
N GLU A 24 8.84 -60.29 40.06
CA GLU A 24 8.63 -61.64 40.59
C GLU A 24 9.88 -62.11 41.34
N GLN A 25 9.73 -62.23 42.65
CA GLN A 25 10.72 -62.80 43.55
C GLN A 25 11.04 -64.23 43.14
N TRP A 26 12.33 -64.56 43.14
CA TRP A 26 12.87 -65.86 42.79
C TRP A 26 12.30 -66.98 43.67
N THR A 27 11.21 -67.62 43.25
CA THR A 27 10.79 -68.89 43.84
C THR A 27 11.61 -70.02 43.24
N ARG A 28 12.55 -70.55 44.03
CA ARG A 28 13.24 -71.81 43.77
C ARG A 28 12.20 -72.93 43.66
N ARG A 29 11.90 -73.40 42.46
CA ARG A 29 11.11 -74.63 42.28
C ARG A 29 11.88 -75.81 42.85
N SER A 30 11.24 -76.48 43.80
CA SER A 30 11.73 -77.65 44.51
C SER A 30 11.96 -78.83 43.57
N LYS A 31 13.09 -79.52 43.76
CA LYS A 31 13.36 -80.85 43.20
C LYS A 31 12.26 -81.84 43.62
N PRO A 32 11.76 -82.71 42.72
CA PRO A 32 11.04 -83.90 43.16
C PRO A 32 12.02 -84.96 43.68
N SER A 33 11.69 -85.45 44.86
CA SER A 33 12.29 -86.58 45.56
C SER A 33 12.19 -87.90 44.77
N LYS A 34 13.20 -88.75 44.96
CA LYS A 34 13.29 -90.17 44.59
C LYS A 34 11.98 -90.95 44.76
N ALA A 35 11.70 -91.83 43.80
CA ALA A 35 11.02 -93.10 44.05
C ALA A 35 11.86 -94.24 43.44
N LEU A 36 12.40 -95.09 44.31
CA LEU A 36 12.96 -96.39 44.00
C LEU A 36 11.80 -97.34 43.66
N VAL A 37 11.83 -98.02 42.51
CA VAL A 37 11.01 -99.21 42.27
C VAL A 37 11.92 -100.36 41.86
N LYS A 38 11.65 -101.50 42.51
CA LYS A 38 12.40 -102.75 42.59
C LYS A 38 12.44 -103.51 41.25
N PRO A 39 13.43 -104.40 41.05
CA PRO A 39 13.52 -105.24 39.87
C PRO A 39 12.54 -106.42 39.99
N ASP A 40 11.81 -106.69 38.90
CA ASP A 40 10.94 -107.85 38.82
C ASP A 40 11.75 -109.11 38.46
N ALA A 41 11.46 -110.17 39.20
CA ALA A 41 12.14 -111.45 39.21
C ALA A 41 11.39 -112.41 38.29
N SER A 42 11.94 -112.71 37.11
CA SER A 42 11.44 -113.78 36.25
C SER A 42 12.43 -114.94 36.16
N LYS A 43 12.23 -115.85 37.11
CA LYS A 43 12.27 -117.32 37.05
C LYS A 43 13.25 -118.00 36.09
N SER A 44 14.17 -118.72 36.72
CA SER A 44 14.89 -119.88 36.25
C SER A 44 14.00 -121.02 35.75
N PHE A 45 14.37 -121.63 34.63
CA PHE A 45 14.11 -123.05 34.34
C PHE A 45 15.45 -123.73 34.04
N LEU A 46 15.86 -124.63 34.94
CA LEU A 46 16.94 -125.60 34.72
C LEU A 46 16.26 -126.91 34.31
N VAL A 47 16.52 -127.38 33.10
CA VAL A 47 16.28 -128.78 32.71
C VAL A 47 17.64 -129.47 32.69
N GLY A 48 17.70 -130.58 33.42
CA GLY A 48 18.90 -131.34 33.68
C GLY A 48 19.45 -132.09 32.45
N LEU A 49 20.78 -132.19 32.44
CA LEU A 49 21.58 -133.41 32.29
C LEU A 49 21.03 -134.50 31.35
N ARG A 50 21.76 -134.74 30.25
CA ARG A 50 22.29 -136.08 29.95
C ARG A 50 23.49 -136.01 29.01
N ALA A 51 24.69 -136.11 29.59
CA ALA A 51 25.86 -136.59 28.87
C ALA A 51 25.72 -138.11 28.68
N LYS A 52 25.88 -138.59 27.45
CA LYS A 52 26.27 -139.98 27.16
C LYS A 52 27.75 -139.93 26.77
N SER A 53 28.59 -140.40 27.68
CA SER A 53 29.96 -140.81 27.42
C SER A 53 29.95 -142.27 26.99
N ALA A 54 30.69 -142.62 25.95
CA ALA A 54 31.21 -143.97 25.67
C ALA A 54 32.49 -143.75 24.85
N GLU A 55 33.65 -144.32 25.13
CA GLU A 55 34.19 -145.18 26.18
C GLU A 55 35.71 -145.19 25.87
N PRO A 56 36.61 -145.07 26.85
CA PRO A 56 38.02 -145.39 26.67
C PRO A 56 38.37 -146.63 27.50
N SER A 57 39.13 -147.58 26.94
CA SER A 57 39.89 -148.52 27.78
C SER A 57 41.22 -148.89 27.13
N LYS A 58 42.29 -148.34 27.71
CA LYS A 58 43.60 -148.99 27.83
C LYS A 58 43.63 -149.66 29.20
N GLY A 59 44.26 -150.84 29.27
CA GLY A 59 45.10 -151.28 30.39
C GLY A 59 44.46 -151.38 31.77
N ILE A 60 44.27 -152.61 32.22
CA ILE A 60 43.83 -153.03 33.55
C ILE A 60 44.74 -152.46 34.66
N HIS A 61 44.17 -151.72 35.62
CA HIS A 61 44.72 -151.55 36.98
C HIS A 61 43.58 -151.27 37.98
N VAL A 62 43.49 -152.08 39.03
CA VAL A 62 42.44 -152.02 40.07
C VAL A 62 42.79 -150.92 41.11
N PRO A 63 41.91 -149.94 41.42
CA PRO A 63 42.18 -148.88 42.40
C PRO A 63 41.60 -149.15 43.80
N THR A 64 42.21 -148.55 44.84
CA THR A 64 42.04 -148.90 46.26
C THR A 64 41.17 -147.87 47.02
N TYR A 65 40.49 -148.28 48.10
CA TYR A 65 39.47 -147.53 48.86
C TYR A 65 39.87 -146.11 49.35
N ARG A 66 41.18 -145.79 49.42
CA ARG A 66 41.71 -144.48 49.84
C ARG A 66 41.47 -143.38 48.79
N GLU A 67 41.53 -143.74 47.50
CA GLU A 67 41.38 -142.82 46.37
C GLU A 67 39.93 -142.31 46.25
N LYS A 68 38.93 -143.09 46.68
CA LYS A 68 37.51 -142.68 46.69
C LYS A 68 37.18 -141.61 47.74
N LYS A 69 37.83 -141.63 48.91
CA LYS A 69 37.62 -140.63 49.98
C LYS A 69 38.31 -139.31 49.67
N GLU A 70 39.49 -139.36 49.05
CA GLU A 70 40.21 -138.19 48.57
C GLU A 70 39.48 -137.54 47.38
N ALA A 71 38.93 -138.35 46.46
CA ALA A 71 38.07 -137.86 45.37
C ALA A 71 36.79 -137.17 45.89
N ALA A 72 36.16 -137.67 46.96
CA ALA A 72 34.98 -137.04 47.56
C ALA A 72 35.32 -135.69 48.24
N LYS A 73 36.44 -135.61 48.97
CA LYS A 73 36.92 -134.36 49.57
C LYS A 73 37.33 -133.33 48.52
N GLN A 74 37.93 -133.79 47.43
CA GLN A 74 38.26 -132.96 46.27
C GLN A 74 37.00 -132.45 45.57
N ALA A 75 35.98 -133.29 45.40
CA ALA A 75 34.70 -132.90 44.82
C ALA A 75 33.95 -131.85 45.67
N GLU A 76 34.07 -131.89 46.99
CA GLU A 76 33.46 -130.90 47.89
C GLU A 76 34.20 -129.55 47.85
N LEU A 77 35.53 -129.57 47.79
CA LEU A 77 36.36 -128.38 47.53
C LEU A 77 36.09 -127.78 46.14
N ASP A 78 35.94 -128.63 45.13
CA ASP A 78 35.59 -128.22 43.77
C ASP A 78 34.17 -127.65 43.71
N LYS A 79 33.23 -128.18 44.49
CA LYS A 79 31.88 -127.63 44.63
C LYS A 79 31.92 -126.22 45.24
N GLY A 80 32.64 -126.00 46.34
CA GLY A 80 32.82 -124.66 46.93
C GLY A 80 33.56 -123.69 46.00
N ARG A 81 34.52 -124.19 45.21
CA ARG A 81 35.20 -123.43 44.15
C ARG A 81 34.22 -123.05 43.04
N THR A 82 33.35 -123.96 42.60
CA THR A 82 32.34 -123.67 41.57
C THR A 82 31.29 -122.67 42.05
N GLU A 83 30.89 -122.71 43.31
CA GLU A 83 29.97 -121.73 43.91
C GLU A 83 30.61 -120.34 43.99
N ARG A 84 31.88 -120.25 44.40
CA ARG A 84 32.64 -118.99 44.41
C ARG A 84 32.82 -118.43 43.00
N ILE A 85 33.09 -119.28 42.01
CA ILE A 85 33.16 -118.89 40.59
C ILE A 85 31.81 -118.34 40.13
N LYS A 86 30.70 -119.04 40.39
CA LYS A 86 29.34 -118.58 40.05
C LYS A 86 29.00 -117.22 40.68
N ILE A 87 29.37 -116.99 41.94
CA ILE A 87 29.18 -115.69 42.62
C ILE A 87 29.99 -114.59 41.93
N LEU A 88 31.25 -114.86 41.58
CA LEU A 88 32.10 -113.91 40.86
C LEU A 88 31.57 -113.64 39.45
N GLU A 89 31.09 -114.65 38.73
CA GLU A 89 30.46 -114.52 37.42
C GLU A 89 29.20 -113.64 37.49
N LEU A 90 28.32 -113.86 38.47
CA LEU A 90 27.16 -113.01 38.70
C LEU A 90 27.57 -111.57 39.01
N ARG A 91 28.60 -111.37 39.85
CA ARG A 91 29.12 -110.03 40.17
C ARG A 91 29.69 -109.33 38.93
N ILE A 92 30.43 -110.04 38.08
CA ILE A 92 30.96 -109.52 36.81
C ILE A 92 29.81 -109.17 35.88
N LYS A 93 28.79 -110.03 35.76
CA LYS A 93 27.61 -109.79 34.93
C LYS A 93 26.84 -108.55 35.37
N THR A 94 26.61 -108.37 36.67
CA THR A 94 25.95 -107.18 37.22
C THR A 94 26.79 -105.93 37.00
N ARG A 95 28.12 -105.97 37.22
CA ARG A 95 29.02 -104.84 36.96
C ARG A 95 29.08 -104.44 35.49
N ARG A 96 29.06 -105.42 34.57
CA ARG A 96 28.99 -105.16 33.13
C ARG A 96 27.69 -104.45 32.77
N ARG A 97 26.55 -104.93 33.27
CA ARG A 97 25.25 -104.29 33.08
C ARG A 97 25.23 -102.85 33.59
N THR A 98 25.73 -102.59 34.80
CA THR A 98 25.79 -101.21 35.32
C THR A 98 26.71 -100.30 34.51
N ASN A 99 27.81 -100.84 33.97
CA ASN A 99 28.71 -100.08 33.09
C ASN A 99 28.05 -99.76 31.75
N GLU A 100 27.29 -100.70 31.19
CA GLU A 100 26.46 -100.46 30.01
C GLU A 100 25.38 -99.39 30.27
N GLU A 101 24.73 -99.43 31.42
CA GLU A 101 23.77 -98.39 31.85
C GLU A 101 24.45 -97.01 31.99
N TYR A 102 25.64 -96.93 32.58
CA TYR A 102 26.40 -95.68 32.64
C TYR A 102 26.80 -95.16 31.27
N LYS A 103 27.21 -96.05 30.35
CA LYS A 103 27.51 -95.67 28.96
C LYS A 103 26.28 -95.12 28.24
N LYS A 104 25.12 -95.78 28.39
CA LYS A 104 23.85 -95.30 27.85
C LYS A 104 23.49 -93.93 28.43
N ARG A 105 23.57 -93.78 29.76
CA ARG A 105 23.29 -92.51 30.43
C ARG A 105 24.23 -91.39 30.00
N SER A 106 25.51 -91.69 29.79
CA SER A 106 26.49 -90.72 29.30
C SER A 106 26.15 -90.26 27.88
N PHE A 107 25.70 -91.17 27.01
CA PHE A 107 25.27 -90.83 25.66
C PHE A 107 23.98 -89.98 25.66
N GLU A 108 23.00 -90.33 26.50
CA GLU A 108 21.78 -89.53 26.70
C GLU A 108 22.10 -88.10 27.14
N LEU A 109 22.93 -87.94 28.18
CA LEU A 109 23.34 -86.63 28.68
C LEU A 109 24.11 -85.82 27.63
N LEU A 110 24.93 -86.47 26.80
CA LEU A 110 25.63 -85.80 25.71
C LEU A 110 24.63 -85.28 24.66
N ASN A 111 23.64 -86.10 24.30
CA ASN A 111 22.62 -85.71 23.33
C ASN A 111 21.71 -84.59 23.86
N GLU A 112 21.32 -84.66 25.14
CA GLU A 112 20.60 -83.58 25.82
C GLU A 112 21.41 -82.28 25.84
N ASN A 113 22.71 -82.32 26.15
CA ASN A 113 23.58 -81.13 26.10
C ASN A 113 23.70 -80.55 24.68
N ILE A 114 23.83 -81.39 23.66
CA ILE A 114 23.86 -80.93 22.26
C ILE A 114 22.55 -80.22 21.91
N LYS A 115 21.41 -80.77 22.34
CA LYS A 115 20.09 -80.18 22.11
C LYS A 115 19.93 -78.84 22.84
N ILE A 116 20.34 -78.76 24.11
CA ILE A 116 20.29 -77.52 24.89
C ILE A 116 21.18 -76.47 24.24
N ARG A 117 22.42 -76.83 23.88
CA ARG A 117 23.35 -75.91 23.20
C ARG A 117 22.74 -75.37 21.91
N GLY A 118 22.17 -76.23 21.06
CA GLY A 118 21.51 -75.78 19.84
C GLY A 118 20.33 -74.85 20.11
N SER A 119 19.52 -75.13 21.14
CA SER A 119 18.41 -74.24 21.55
C SER A 119 18.92 -72.87 21.98
N VAL A 120 19.96 -72.82 22.82
CA VAL A 120 20.58 -71.58 23.28
C VAL A 120 21.15 -70.80 22.11
N GLU A 121 21.93 -71.44 21.23
CA GLU A 121 22.50 -70.80 20.04
C GLU A 121 21.41 -70.22 19.12
N THR A 122 20.29 -70.94 18.92
CA THR A 122 19.18 -70.44 18.10
C THR A 122 18.46 -69.25 18.72
N GLU A 123 18.26 -69.26 20.04
CA GLU A 123 17.63 -68.17 20.78
C GLU A 123 18.56 -66.94 20.84
N GLU A 124 19.85 -67.16 21.06
CA GLU A 124 20.88 -66.12 20.98
C GLU A 124 20.93 -65.49 19.58
N HIS A 125 20.89 -66.29 18.52
CA HIS A 125 20.85 -65.76 17.16
C HIS A 125 19.57 -64.96 16.88
N GLY A 126 18.40 -65.45 17.31
CA GLY A 126 17.13 -64.73 17.16
C GLY A 126 17.15 -63.39 17.89
N THR A 127 17.56 -63.38 19.15
CA THR A 127 17.68 -62.15 19.97
C THR A 127 18.71 -61.18 19.39
N LEU A 128 19.85 -61.66 18.89
CA LEU A 128 20.85 -60.82 18.23
C LEU A 128 20.31 -60.18 16.95
N ASP A 129 19.53 -60.91 16.16
CA ASP A 129 18.94 -60.38 14.93
C ASP A 129 17.83 -59.37 15.24
N ASP A 130 17.03 -59.58 16.29
CA ASP A 130 16.06 -58.60 16.79
C ASP A 130 16.75 -57.31 17.28
N VAL A 131 17.84 -57.44 18.04
CA VAL A 131 18.65 -56.29 18.51
C VAL A 131 19.26 -55.54 17.33
N LYS A 132 19.82 -56.23 16.33
CA LYS A 132 20.33 -55.60 15.10
C LYS A 132 19.24 -54.89 14.31
N ALA A 133 18.06 -55.50 14.18
CA ALA A 133 16.93 -54.90 13.49
C ALA A 133 16.47 -53.62 14.20
N LEU A 134 16.44 -53.64 15.53
CA LEU A 134 16.10 -52.48 16.36
C LEU A 134 17.13 -51.36 16.22
N LEU A 135 18.43 -51.67 16.29
CA LEU A 135 19.51 -50.69 16.10
C LEU A 135 19.42 -50.00 14.74
N ARG A 136 19.18 -50.76 13.67
CA ARG A 136 18.97 -50.20 12.31
C ARG A 136 17.77 -49.26 12.25
N ARG A 137 16.70 -49.51 13.01
CA ARG A 137 15.55 -48.58 13.10
C ARG A 137 15.96 -47.30 13.83
N TYR A 138 16.68 -47.39 14.94
CA TYR A 138 17.16 -46.21 15.67
C TYR A 138 18.13 -45.36 14.84
N GLU A 139 19.01 -45.97 14.05
CA GLU A 139 19.89 -45.24 13.12
C GLU A 139 19.08 -44.47 12.07
N LYS A 140 18.04 -45.09 11.50
CA LYS A 140 17.13 -44.42 10.56
C LYS A 140 16.39 -43.26 11.22
N TYR A 141 15.87 -43.46 12.43
CA TYR A 141 15.20 -42.38 13.18
C TYR A 141 16.16 -41.25 13.52
N ARG A 142 17.38 -41.57 13.96
CA ARG A 142 18.42 -40.58 14.25
C ARG A 142 18.78 -39.76 13.00
N GLY A 143 18.95 -40.43 11.85
CA GLY A 143 19.18 -39.77 10.58
C GLY A 143 18.00 -38.87 10.19
N GLY A 144 16.77 -39.38 10.29
CA GLY A 144 15.54 -38.63 10.04
C GLY A 144 15.35 -37.42 10.94
N ILE A 145 15.68 -37.53 12.24
CA ILE A 145 15.63 -36.41 13.19
C ILE A 145 16.67 -35.36 12.81
N SER A 146 17.89 -35.77 12.42
CA SER A 146 18.92 -34.82 12.00
C SER A 146 18.51 -34.07 10.74
N THR A 147 18.00 -34.76 9.71
CA THR A 147 17.55 -34.12 8.46
C THR A 147 16.35 -33.20 8.71
N LEU A 148 15.40 -33.65 9.53
CA LEU A 148 14.25 -32.86 9.94
C LEU A 148 14.68 -31.59 10.69
N ASN A 149 15.61 -31.70 11.64
CA ASN A 149 16.11 -30.55 12.39
C ASN A 149 16.86 -29.56 11.50
N THR A 150 17.65 -30.04 10.52
CA THR A 150 18.32 -29.16 9.55
C THR A 150 17.32 -28.45 8.63
N ASN A 151 16.26 -29.15 8.20
CA ASN A 151 15.20 -28.56 7.38
C ASN A 151 14.43 -27.51 8.17
N PHE A 152 13.99 -27.81 9.40
CA PHE A 152 13.31 -26.84 10.26
C PHE A 152 14.18 -25.63 10.58
N SER A 153 15.47 -25.85 10.85
CA SER A 153 16.41 -24.74 11.10
C SER A 153 16.55 -23.84 9.88
N ARG A 154 16.58 -24.43 8.67
CA ARG A 154 16.63 -23.70 7.40
C ARG A 154 15.31 -22.94 7.14
N GLU A 155 14.17 -23.61 7.23
CA GLU A 155 12.85 -23.00 7.02
C GLU A 155 12.59 -21.86 8.01
N HIS A 156 12.97 -22.04 9.28
CA HIS A 156 12.89 -20.99 10.29
C HIS A 156 13.79 -19.80 9.92
N LYS A 157 14.99 -20.04 9.39
CA LYS A 157 15.87 -18.97 8.93
C LYS A 157 15.29 -18.25 7.71
N GLU A 158 14.82 -18.98 6.72
CA GLU A 158 14.23 -18.43 5.49
C GLU A 158 13.01 -17.56 5.80
N THR A 159 12.06 -18.08 6.59
CA THR A 159 10.88 -17.31 7.01
C THR A 159 11.23 -16.07 7.84
N LYS A 160 12.28 -16.16 8.68
CA LYS A 160 12.79 -15.00 9.42
C LYS A 160 13.43 -13.97 8.50
N ASP A 161 14.24 -14.40 7.54
CA ASP A 161 14.88 -13.52 6.56
C ASP A 161 13.81 -12.84 5.67
N GLU A 162 12.77 -13.56 5.26
CA GLU A 162 11.62 -13.01 4.53
C GLU A 162 10.84 -11.98 5.35
N LEU A 163 10.62 -12.27 6.64
CA LEU A 163 9.98 -11.34 7.57
C LEU A 163 10.79 -10.04 7.72
N ASP A 164 12.11 -10.15 7.86
CA ASP A 164 12.97 -8.97 8.02
C ASP A 164 13.05 -8.16 6.72
N GLN A 165 13.10 -8.82 5.55
CA GLN A 165 13.02 -8.14 4.25
C GLN A 165 11.68 -7.42 4.04
N THR A 166 10.57 -8.06 4.38
CA THR A 166 9.23 -7.44 4.25
C THR A 166 9.07 -6.27 5.22
N LYS A 167 9.56 -6.38 6.46
CA LYS A 167 9.65 -5.25 7.40
C LYS A 167 10.47 -4.10 6.85
N GLN A 168 11.64 -4.36 6.27
CA GLN A 168 12.47 -3.29 5.68
C GLN A 168 11.78 -2.62 4.49
N ARG A 169 11.19 -3.40 3.58
CA ARG A 169 10.44 -2.84 2.44
C ARG A 169 9.26 -2.00 2.90
N THR A 170 8.47 -2.50 3.85
CA THR A 170 7.32 -1.75 4.40
C THR A 170 7.78 -0.49 5.13
N GLN A 171 8.86 -0.55 5.91
CA GLN A 171 9.43 0.62 6.57
C GLN A 171 9.88 1.69 5.57
N MET A 172 10.56 1.30 4.49
CA MET A 172 10.98 2.23 3.43
C MET A 172 9.78 2.88 2.72
N ILE A 173 8.73 2.10 2.46
CA ILE A 173 7.48 2.61 1.84
C ILE A 173 6.77 3.57 2.80
N LEU A 174 6.68 3.22 4.09
CA LEU A 174 6.09 4.06 5.12
C LEU A 174 6.85 5.39 5.26
N SER A 175 8.18 5.36 5.35
CA SER A 175 8.97 6.60 5.45
C SER A 175 8.82 7.49 4.21
N ALA A 176 8.78 6.89 3.01
CA ALA A 176 8.56 7.64 1.77
C ALA A 176 7.13 8.21 1.68
N LEU A 177 6.15 7.53 2.29
CA LEU A 177 4.78 8.02 2.37
C LEU A 177 4.64 9.14 3.39
N GLU A 178 5.28 9.01 4.56
CA GLU A 178 5.37 10.06 5.58
C GLU A 178 5.99 11.34 5.01
N GLU A 179 7.10 11.23 4.26
CA GLU A 179 7.71 12.39 3.60
C GLU A 179 6.75 13.08 2.60
N LYS A 180 5.96 12.29 1.86
CA LYS A 180 4.95 12.84 0.94
C LYS A 180 3.82 13.55 1.68
N VAL A 181 3.36 13.00 2.81
CA VAL A 181 2.35 13.63 3.67
C VAL A 181 2.88 14.95 4.21
N ASP A 182 4.09 14.96 4.77
CA ASP A 182 4.74 16.18 5.25
C ASP A 182 4.90 17.25 4.16
N ALA A 183 5.26 16.83 2.94
CA ALA A 183 5.39 17.74 1.81
C ALA A 183 4.03 18.34 1.40
N LEU A 184 2.95 17.56 1.47
CA LEU A 184 1.59 18.03 1.20
C LEU A 184 1.11 18.97 2.31
N ASP A 185 1.38 18.68 3.58
CA ASP A 185 1.01 19.55 4.70
C ASP A 185 1.73 20.89 4.64
N ARG A 186 3.03 20.90 4.27
CA ARG A 186 3.76 22.15 4.00
C ARG A 186 3.14 22.95 2.87
N LYS A 187 2.76 22.29 1.76
CA LYS A 187 2.07 22.96 0.64
C LYS A 187 0.71 23.51 1.06
N LEU A 188 -0.06 22.75 1.84
CA LEU A 188 -1.35 23.17 2.36
C LEU A 188 -1.21 24.41 3.24
N LYS A 189 -0.25 24.39 4.18
CA LYS A 189 0.05 25.54 5.04
C LYS A 189 0.45 26.77 4.24
N ASN A 190 1.34 26.64 3.26
CA ASN A 190 1.71 27.75 2.38
C ASN A 190 0.49 28.32 1.62
N LYS A 191 -0.42 27.46 1.16
CA LYS A 191 -1.65 27.89 0.49
C LYS A 191 -2.63 28.56 1.44
N GLN A 192 -2.71 28.10 2.68
CA GLN A 192 -3.51 28.73 3.73
C GLN A 192 -2.96 30.12 4.10
N GLU A 193 -1.64 30.28 4.18
CA GLU A 193 -0.98 31.57 4.39
C GLU A 193 -1.19 32.53 3.20
N GLN A 194 -1.07 32.04 1.96
CA GLN A 194 -1.40 32.82 0.75
C GLN A 194 -2.87 33.25 0.73
N LEU A 195 -3.78 32.37 1.16
CA LEU A 195 -5.19 32.72 1.28
C LEU A 195 -5.40 33.79 2.36
N HIS A 196 -4.71 33.66 3.50
CA HIS A 196 -4.81 34.62 4.59
C HIS A 196 -4.31 36.01 4.18
N THR A 197 -3.19 36.11 3.45
CA THR A 197 -2.70 37.40 2.93
C THR A 197 -3.66 37.99 1.93
N LEU A 198 -4.26 37.18 1.05
CA LEU A 198 -5.26 37.65 0.09
C LEU A 198 -6.54 38.12 0.77
N LEU A 199 -6.99 37.43 1.81
CA LEU A 199 -8.14 37.83 2.62
C LEU A 199 -7.86 39.15 3.33
N ASN A 200 -6.67 39.29 3.95
CA ASN A 200 -6.25 40.54 4.56
C ASN A 200 -6.21 41.70 3.55
N TYR A 201 -5.77 41.43 2.31
CA TYR A 201 -5.82 42.42 1.24
C TYR A 201 -7.27 42.80 0.90
N LYS A 202 -8.13 41.82 0.67
CA LYS A 202 -9.53 42.03 0.30
C LYS A 202 -10.29 42.83 1.36
N ASP A 203 -10.09 42.50 2.64
CA ASP A 203 -10.94 43.03 3.71
C ASP A 203 -10.38 44.31 4.35
N LYS A 204 -9.05 44.51 4.35
CA LYS A 204 -8.43 45.68 5.00
C LYS A 204 -7.79 46.65 4.01
N GLU A 205 -6.90 46.18 3.16
CA GLU A 205 -6.12 47.05 2.26
C GLU A 205 -6.97 47.60 1.11
N TYR A 206 -7.78 46.74 0.49
CA TYR A 206 -8.54 47.08 -0.70
C TYR A 206 -9.60 48.16 -0.44
N PRO A 207 -10.43 48.12 0.62
CA PRO A 207 -11.39 49.17 0.90
C PRO A 207 -10.71 50.53 1.15
N VAL A 208 -9.57 50.53 1.85
CA VAL A 208 -8.79 51.76 2.10
C VAL A 208 -8.22 52.33 0.80
N LYS A 209 -7.63 51.48 -0.05
CA LYS A 209 -7.12 51.90 -1.37
C LYS A 209 -8.25 52.39 -2.27
N ALA A 210 -9.39 51.71 -2.30
CA ALA A 210 -10.57 52.12 -3.06
C ALA A 210 -11.11 53.48 -2.58
N MET A 211 -11.19 53.68 -1.25
CA MET A 211 -11.58 54.97 -0.66
C MET A 211 -10.58 56.07 -1.04
N ARG A 212 -9.27 55.79 -1.00
CA ARG A 212 -8.23 56.73 -1.41
C ARG A 212 -8.38 57.13 -2.88
N ILE A 213 -8.64 56.16 -3.75
CA ILE A 213 -8.92 56.41 -5.18
C ILE A 213 -10.15 57.31 -5.33
N ALA A 214 -11.24 57.02 -4.62
CA ALA A 214 -12.45 57.85 -4.67
C ALA A 214 -12.20 59.28 -4.17
N THR A 215 -11.40 59.48 -3.12
CA THR A 215 -11.02 60.83 -2.67
C THR A 215 -10.19 61.57 -3.70
N LEU A 216 -9.20 60.92 -4.32
CA LEU A 216 -8.39 61.54 -5.38
C LEU A 216 -9.23 61.89 -6.61
N GLN A 217 -10.19 61.03 -6.98
CA GLN A 217 -11.13 61.34 -8.05
C GLN A 217 -11.98 62.56 -7.74
N LYS A 218 -12.46 62.71 -6.50
CA LYS A 218 -13.19 63.91 -6.07
C LYS A 218 -12.32 65.16 -6.12
N GLU A 219 -11.06 65.06 -5.67
CA GLU A 219 -10.09 66.15 -5.71
C GLU A 219 -9.80 66.61 -7.14
N ILE A 220 -9.63 65.66 -8.08
CA ILE A 220 -9.50 65.95 -9.51
C ILE A 220 -10.74 66.66 -10.05
N GLN A 221 -11.95 66.23 -9.66
CA GLN A 221 -13.18 66.89 -10.11
C GLN A 221 -13.32 68.30 -9.53
N SER A 222 -13.01 68.51 -8.24
CA SER A 222 -13.05 69.85 -7.65
C SER A 222 -12.03 70.79 -8.31
N LEU A 223 -10.82 70.30 -8.59
CA LEU A 223 -9.81 71.08 -9.30
C LEU A 223 -10.23 71.39 -10.73
N LYS A 224 -10.89 70.44 -11.41
CA LYS A 224 -11.43 70.66 -12.75
C LYS A 224 -12.51 71.74 -12.75
N ILE A 225 -13.42 71.73 -11.77
CA ILE A 225 -14.47 72.74 -11.63
C ILE A 225 -13.85 74.11 -11.34
N SER A 226 -12.94 74.19 -10.35
CA SER A 226 -12.23 75.44 -10.01
C SER A 226 -11.49 76.03 -11.21
N ASN A 227 -10.77 75.20 -11.97
CA ASN A 227 -10.05 75.67 -13.15
C ASN A 227 -10.99 76.10 -14.29
N GLN A 228 -12.18 75.52 -14.38
CA GLN A 228 -13.20 75.94 -15.33
C GLN A 228 -13.77 77.31 -14.95
N GLU A 229 -14.06 77.54 -13.67
CA GLU A 229 -14.49 78.83 -13.12
C GLU A 229 -13.42 79.91 -13.38
N ASP A 230 -12.14 79.61 -13.07
CA ASP A 230 -11.01 80.52 -13.35
C ASP A 230 -10.89 80.85 -14.86
N GLN A 231 -11.14 79.87 -15.73
CA GLN A 231 -11.13 80.09 -17.17
C GLN A 231 -12.27 81.01 -17.62
N GLU A 232 -13.48 80.79 -17.11
CA GLU A 232 -14.65 81.63 -17.41
C GLU A 232 -14.45 83.07 -16.92
N ASP A 233 -13.88 83.25 -15.73
CA ASP A 233 -13.51 84.55 -15.19
C ASP A 233 -12.47 85.27 -16.07
N LEU A 234 -11.45 84.55 -16.54
CA LEU A 234 -10.46 85.09 -17.48
C LEU A 234 -11.09 85.47 -18.82
N GLU A 235 -11.95 84.63 -19.37
CA GLU A 235 -12.69 84.93 -20.62
C GLU A 235 -13.56 86.17 -20.46
N HIS A 236 -14.24 86.32 -19.32
CA HIS A 236 -15.01 87.52 -19.00
C HIS A 236 -14.13 88.78 -18.88
N ILE A 237 -12.97 88.68 -18.21
CA ILE A 237 -12.01 89.79 -18.13
C ILE A 237 -11.51 90.16 -19.54
N ILE A 238 -11.15 89.18 -20.37
CA ILE A 238 -10.72 89.42 -21.76
C ILE A 238 -11.82 90.13 -22.55
N TYR A 239 -13.07 89.65 -22.48
CA TYR A 239 -14.19 90.25 -23.20
C TYR A 239 -14.46 91.70 -22.75
N THR A 240 -14.46 91.95 -21.44
CA THR A 240 -14.68 93.30 -20.90
C THR A 240 -13.56 94.25 -21.31
N GLU A 241 -12.31 93.79 -21.27
CA GLU A 241 -11.16 94.61 -21.64
C GLU A 241 -11.11 94.88 -23.16
N LEU A 242 -11.39 93.87 -23.99
CA LEU A 242 -11.56 94.06 -25.44
C LEU A 242 -12.66 95.07 -25.77
N SER A 243 -13.81 94.99 -25.10
CA SER A 243 -14.91 95.94 -25.28
C SER A 243 -14.52 97.37 -24.88
N LYS A 244 -13.74 97.54 -23.80
CA LYS A 244 -13.20 98.86 -23.42
C LYS A 244 -12.25 99.39 -24.49
N TYR A 245 -11.29 98.59 -24.96
CA TYR A 245 -10.36 98.99 -26.02
C TYR A 245 -11.08 99.35 -27.32
N GLU A 246 -12.12 98.61 -27.71
CA GLU A 246 -12.90 98.91 -28.90
C GLU A 246 -13.69 100.22 -28.76
N LYS A 247 -14.31 100.46 -27.60
CA LYS A 247 -14.99 101.74 -27.29
C LYS A 247 -14.01 102.90 -27.29
N ASP A 248 -12.84 102.75 -26.68
CA ASP A 248 -11.82 103.80 -26.63
C ASP A 248 -11.21 104.06 -28.00
N ARG A 249 -10.98 103.02 -28.80
CA ARG A 249 -10.56 103.14 -30.21
C ARG A 249 -11.61 103.89 -31.01
N SER A 250 -12.89 103.54 -30.87
CA SER A 250 -14.00 104.22 -31.55
C SER A 250 -14.10 105.69 -31.13
N LYS A 251 -14.03 106.00 -29.84
CA LYS A 251 -14.03 107.38 -29.33
C LYS A 251 -12.84 108.19 -29.85
N ARG A 252 -11.61 107.66 -29.80
CA ARG A 252 -10.43 108.33 -30.37
C ARG A 252 -10.56 108.52 -31.87
N SER A 253 -11.01 107.50 -32.60
CA SER A 253 -11.25 107.61 -34.04
C SER A 253 -12.26 108.72 -34.35
N GLN A 254 -13.40 108.75 -33.65
CA GLN A 254 -14.41 109.80 -33.80
C GLN A 254 -13.87 111.18 -33.41
N ALA A 255 -13.06 111.29 -32.37
CA ALA A 255 -12.44 112.54 -31.95
C ALA A 255 -11.46 113.07 -33.02
N ILE A 256 -10.59 112.21 -33.56
CA ILE A 256 -9.67 112.55 -34.65
C ILE A 256 -10.46 112.95 -35.91
N THR A 257 -11.49 112.19 -36.29
CA THR A 257 -12.35 112.55 -37.42
C THR A 257 -13.01 113.91 -37.21
N LYS A 258 -13.57 114.16 -36.01
CA LYS A 258 -14.16 115.47 -35.65
C LYS A 258 -13.14 116.60 -35.77
N GLU A 259 -11.97 116.45 -35.17
CA GLU A 259 -10.89 117.46 -35.21
C GLU A 259 -10.44 117.75 -36.65
N ILE A 260 -10.22 116.73 -37.47
CA ILE A 260 -9.87 116.88 -38.89
C ILE A 260 -11.00 117.59 -39.65
N THR A 261 -12.27 117.20 -39.43
CA THR A 261 -13.40 117.86 -40.10
C THR A 261 -13.56 119.31 -39.66
N GLU A 262 -13.39 119.61 -38.37
CA GLU A 262 -13.48 120.96 -37.84
C GLU A 262 -12.35 121.85 -38.37
N LYS A 263 -11.11 121.34 -38.38
CA LYS A 263 -9.97 122.02 -38.99
C LYS A 263 -10.20 122.27 -40.49
N ALA A 264 -10.67 121.27 -41.23
CA ALA A 264 -11.01 121.42 -42.64
C ALA A 264 -12.09 122.49 -42.86
N ILE A 265 -13.17 122.49 -42.07
CA ILE A 265 -14.24 123.51 -42.14
C ILE A 265 -13.71 124.90 -41.79
N SER A 266 -12.84 125.03 -40.79
CA SER A 266 -12.26 126.33 -40.38
C SER A 266 -11.34 126.94 -41.45
N MET A 267 -10.72 126.09 -42.27
CA MET A 267 -9.88 126.51 -43.40
C MET A 267 -10.69 126.85 -44.66
N MET A 268 -11.99 126.52 -44.71
CA MET A 268 -12.85 126.89 -45.84
C MET A 268 -13.18 128.38 -45.80
N HIS A 269 -13.17 129.02 -46.96
CA HIS A 269 -13.59 130.42 -47.09
C HIS A 269 -15.06 130.59 -46.67
N PRO A 270 -15.46 131.67 -45.95
CA PRO A 270 -16.84 131.86 -45.47
C PRO A 270 -17.91 131.70 -46.56
N SER A 271 -17.66 132.20 -47.77
CA SER A 271 -18.57 132.03 -48.92
C SER A 271 -18.78 130.56 -49.31
N LEU A 272 -17.76 129.71 -49.19
CA LEU A 272 -17.87 128.28 -49.46
C LEU A 272 -18.62 127.55 -48.34
N LYS A 273 -18.45 127.99 -47.09
CA LYS A 273 -19.20 127.47 -45.93
C LYS A 273 -20.68 127.80 -46.04
N ASP A 274 -21.02 129.04 -46.41
CA ASP A 274 -22.40 129.47 -46.63
C ASP A 274 -23.02 128.74 -47.83
N MET A 275 -22.26 128.55 -48.91
CA MET A 275 -22.70 127.76 -50.07
C MET A 275 -22.92 126.28 -49.72
N ALA A 276 -22.04 125.67 -48.92
CA ALA A 276 -22.20 124.30 -48.46
C ALA A 276 -23.41 124.15 -47.53
N LEU A 277 -23.63 125.12 -46.63
CA LEU A 277 -24.80 125.18 -45.77
C LEU A 277 -26.08 125.35 -46.60
N GLN A 278 -26.08 126.25 -47.57
CA GLN A 278 -27.20 126.47 -48.48
C GLN A 278 -27.47 125.23 -49.33
N ASN A 279 -26.45 124.51 -49.81
CA ASN A 279 -26.60 123.24 -50.52
C ASN A 279 -27.17 122.14 -49.62
N MET A 280 -26.79 122.10 -48.34
CA MET A 280 -27.32 121.14 -47.37
C MET A 280 -28.78 121.46 -47.01
N VAL A 281 -29.11 122.72 -46.79
CA VAL A 281 -30.49 123.20 -46.59
C VAL A 281 -31.32 122.89 -47.83
N MET A 282 -30.85 123.25 -49.03
CA MET A 282 -31.54 123.00 -50.29
C MET A 282 -31.70 121.51 -50.55
N SER A 283 -30.72 120.67 -50.23
CA SER A 283 -30.84 119.22 -50.35
C SER A 283 -31.92 118.66 -49.40
N LYS A 284 -32.03 119.19 -48.17
CA LYS A 284 -33.12 118.86 -47.24
C LYS A 284 -34.47 119.39 -47.72
N GLU A 285 -34.51 120.59 -48.27
CA GLU A 285 -35.70 121.20 -48.86
C GLU A 285 -36.18 120.38 -50.07
N ILE A 286 -35.27 119.95 -50.95
CA ILE A 286 -35.55 119.05 -52.08
C ILE A 286 -36.09 117.72 -51.56
N GLU A 287 -35.51 117.14 -50.51
CA GLU A 287 -36.00 115.90 -49.91
C GLU A 287 -37.43 116.05 -49.37
N ILE A 288 -37.74 117.19 -48.74
CA ILE A 288 -39.09 117.55 -48.28
C ILE A 288 -40.04 117.76 -49.46
N HIS A 289 -39.68 118.56 -50.46
CA HIS A 289 -40.50 118.80 -51.65
C HIS A 289 -40.74 117.54 -52.45
N ARG A 290 -39.75 116.66 -52.56
CA ARG A 290 -39.89 115.36 -53.23
C ARG A 290 -40.90 114.48 -52.50
N LYS A 291 -40.87 114.47 -51.16
CA LYS A 291 -41.87 113.78 -50.33
C LYS A 291 -43.27 114.39 -50.53
N ASN A 292 -43.38 115.72 -50.55
CA ASN A 292 -44.64 116.43 -50.78
C ASN A 292 -45.19 116.21 -52.21
N GLN A 293 -44.34 116.19 -53.23
CA GLN A 293 -44.73 115.89 -54.61
C GLN A 293 -45.21 114.44 -54.76
N GLU A 294 -44.58 113.48 -54.09
CA GLU A 294 -45.07 112.10 -54.10
C GLU A 294 -46.44 112.00 -53.43
N GLN A 295 -46.64 112.69 -52.31
CA GLN A 295 -47.94 112.79 -51.64
C GLN A 295 -49.01 113.43 -52.55
N LEU A 296 -48.72 114.60 -53.15
CA LEU A 296 -49.65 115.28 -54.08
C LEU A 296 -49.94 114.46 -55.34
N LYS A 297 -48.96 113.73 -55.89
CA LYS A 297 -49.20 112.78 -56.99
C LYS A 297 -50.10 111.63 -56.55
N GLN A 298 -49.97 111.18 -55.31
CA GLN A 298 -50.83 110.14 -54.77
C GLN A 298 -52.26 110.64 -54.55
N GLU A 299 -52.44 111.88 -54.07
CA GLU A 299 -53.74 112.55 -53.96
C GLU A 299 -54.37 112.82 -55.33
N ASN A 300 -53.61 113.32 -56.32
CA ASN A 300 -54.12 113.47 -57.68
C ASN A 300 -54.50 112.14 -58.31
N ARG A 301 -53.74 111.05 -58.08
CA ARG A 301 -54.14 109.71 -58.53
C ARG A 301 -55.44 109.25 -57.85
N GLN A 302 -55.67 109.61 -56.60
CA GLN A 302 -56.92 109.32 -55.90
C GLN A 302 -58.09 110.13 -56.46
N ILE A 303 -57.89 111.43 -56.71
CA ILE A 303 -58.89 112.30 -57.32
C ILE A 303 -59.18 111.89 -58.77
N GLU A 304 -58.16 111.54 -59.58
CA GLU A 304 -58.35 110.98 -60.92
C GLU A 304 -59.15 109.68 -60.87
N GLN A 305 -58.88 108.81 -59.90
CA GLN A 305 -59.69 107.60 -59.68
C GLN A 305 -61.12 107.92 -59.23
N GLU A 306 -61.34 109.00 -58.47
CA GLU A 306 -62.67 109.46 -58.08
C GLU A 306 -63.43 110.12 -59.24
N VAL A 307 -62.78 110.95 -60.06
CA VAL A 307 -63.35 111.53 -61.28
C VAL A 307 -63.66 110.44 -62.30
N GLN A 308 -62.75 109.48 -62.51
CA GLN A 308 -62.95 108.33 -63.39
C GLN A 308 -64.04 107.36 -62.87
N ARG A 309 -64.38 107.41 -61.57
CA ARG A 309 -65.56 106.74 -60.99
C ARG A 309 -66.85 107.56 -61.10
N CYS A 310 -66.77 108.87 -61.37
CA CYS A 310 -67.92 109.79 -61.38
C CYS A 310 -68.27 110.37 -62.76
N THR A 311 -67.51 110.09 -63.82
CA THR A 311 -67.89 110.40 -65.21
C THR A 311 -68.08 109.12 -66.03
N PRO A 312 -69.33 108.73 -66.36
CA PRO A 312 -69.60 107.86 -67.50
C PRO A 312 -69.39 108.71 -68.76
N ASP A 313 -68.16 108.72 -69.30
CA ASP A 313 -67.89 109.44 -70.54
C ASP A 313 -68.36 108.61 -71.72
N MET A 314 -69.48 109.05 -72.26
CA MET A 314 -69.93 108.75 -73.60
C MET A 314 -68.84 109.18 -74.59
N ASP A 315 -68.54 108.32 -75.57
CA ASP A 315 -67.75 108.67 -76.74
C ASP A 315 -68.38 109.87 -77.46
N VAL A 316 -67.83 111.06 -77.23
CA VAL A 316 -68.10 112.26 -78.04
C VAL A 316 -66.89 112.50 -78.94
N ILE A 317 -66.99 111.97 -80.15
CA ILE A 317 -66.15 112.32 -81.29
C ILE A 317 -66.41 113.80 -81.61
N LEU A 318 -65.43 114.66 -81.35
CA LEU A 318 -65.41 116.03 -81.82
C LEU A 318 -64.33 116.19 -82.90
N ASP A 319 -64.81 116.00 -84.12
CA ASP A 319 -64.17 116.31 -85.39
C ASP A 319 -64.05 117.84 -85.53
N ILE A 320 -62.83 118.39 -85.44
CA ILE A 320 -62.60 119.79 -85.81
C ILE A 320 -61.27 119.92 -86.59
N PRO A 321 -61.27 120.62 -87.74
CA PRO A 321 -60.29 120.43 -88.81
C PRO A 321 -59.12 121.43 -88.78
N THR A 322 -57.97 120.93 -89.23
CA THR A 322 -56.85 121.55 -89.98
C THR A 322 -56.61 123.07 -89.91
N GLN A 323 -55.34 123.44 -89.68
CA GLN A 323 -54.65 124.40 -90.54
C GLN A 323 -53.13 124.16 -90.56
N GLN A 324 -52.62 123.87 -91.76
CA GLN A 324 -51.21 123.83 -92.12
C GLN A 324 -50.61 125.24 -92.06
N TRP A 325 -49.39 125.35 -91.55
CA TRP A 325 -48.48 126.45 -91.92
C TRP A 325 -47.16 125.85 -92.42
N LEU A 326 -46.85 126.22 -93.65
CA LEU A 326 -45.67 125.88 -94.44
C LEU A 326 -44.42 126.66 -93.96
N PRO A 327 -43.22 126.21 -94.37
CA PRO A 327 -41.94 126.70 -93.88
C PRO A 327 -41.50 128.00 -94.55
N ILE A 328 -40.66 128.76 -93.84
CA ILE A 328 -39.70 129.73 -94.41
C ILE A 328 -38.32 129.32 -93.91
#